data_AF-B0DUA9-F1
#
_entry.id   AF-B0DUA9-F1
#
_cell.length_a   1.000
_cell.length_b   1.000
_cell.length_c   1.000
_cell.angle_alpha   90.00
_cell.angle_beta   90.00
_cell.angle_gamma   90.00
#
_symmetry.space_group_name_H-M   'P 1'
#
loop_
_entity.id
_entity.type
_entity.pdbx_description
1 polymer ?
#
loop_
_entity_poly.entity_id
_entity_poly.type
_entity_poly.pdbx_seq_one_letter_code
_entity_poly.pdbx_strand_id
1 'polypeptide(L)'
;MQANERAMQLMLQVSMTSRQGDELYNRGKYTEAKNTYWKIAKSVLGNDLEIPTYSGSKGGGVRCKKYIDIDPFNRSNLVACYNGLAACCAREKDFESALMWYEEIEVVYLNIYYTSPTPLYDWMNYNLDVPELTFQRVKALTTSSDLTLQLGNTAVAFNLRWRACTNFISMPPRHHPPTVKAMNSAEKIAELSELRHPDPQLINKSGVTDPALQLYGSWARVSFKPLPGKVLARSAHSAFIWKSHFYIAGGRKDSFGPFYRDLWCLDLTQKPSSREWRQLPDYPIPKSVSGMFLSWNMIVYENKAYLFTGRKVIDYFDLVTEKWGRTPTTFSPTADDLRVGLTGDWPYRGSILADRLWKTARFRGMS
;
A
#
# COMPACT_ATOMS: atom_id res chain seq x y z
N MET A 1 -27.16 -27.18 -21.34
CA MET A 1 -26.51 -26.85 -22.63
C MET A 1 -26.58 -25.36 -22.97
N GLN A 2 -27.76 -24.72 -22.98
CA GLN A 2 -27.93 -23.31 -23.37
C GLN A 2 -27.12 -22.28 -22.56
N ALA A 3 -26.89 -22.49 -21.24
CA ALA A 3 -26.07 -21.59 -20.42
C ALA A 3 -24.59 -21.54 -20.86
N ASN A 4 -24.08 -22.65 -21.43
CA ASN A 4 -22.70 -22.75 -21.89
C ASN A 4 -22.50 -22.03 -23.23
N GLU A 5 -23.52 -22.05 -24.09
CA GLU A 5 -23.50 -21.41 -25.41
C GLU A 5 -23.57 -19.87 -25.31
N ARG A 6 -24.38 -19.34 -24.39
CA ARG A 6 -24.43 -17.91 -24.10
C ARG A 6 -23.14 -17.40 -23.48
N ALA A 7 -22.51 -18.16 -22.57
CA ALA A 7 -21.22 -17.82 -21.99
C ALA A 7 -20.10 -17.82 -23.05
N MET A 8 -20.12 -18.77 -23.97
CA MET A 8 -19.15 -18.84 -25.07
C MET A 8 -19.33 -17.72 -26.10
N GLN A 9 -20.57 -17.37 -26.46
CA GLN A 9 -20.86 -16.22 -27.32
C GLN A 9 -20.44 -14.90 -26.66
N LEU A 10 -20.71 -14.74 -25.36
CA LEU A 10 -20.20 -13.60 -24.60
C LEU A 10 -18.67 -13.58 -24.62
N MET A 11 -17.97 -14.68 -24.32
CA MET A 11 -16.50 -14.74 -24.39
C MET A 11 -15.94 -14.38 -25.77
N LEU A 12 -16.58 -14.82 -26.85
CA LEU A 12 -16.17 -14.46 -28.21
C LEU A 12 -16.39 -12.97 -28.49
N GLN A 13 -17.54 -12.42 -28.13
CA GLN A 13 -17.85 -10.99 -28.32
C GLN A 13 -16.95 -10.08 -27.46
N VAL A 14 -16.66 -10.52 -26.24
CA VAL A 14 -15.73 -9.94 -25.26
C VAL A 14 -14.32 -9.89 -25.85
N SER A 15 -13.82 -11.02 -26.38
CA SER A 15 -12.50 -11.08 -27.02
C SER A 15 -12.39 -10.24 -28.29
N MET A 16 -13.50 -9.95 -28.98
CA MET A 16 -13.45 -9.19 -30.24
C MET A 16 -13.52 -7.67 -30.08
N THR A 17 -14.06 -7.15 -28.97
CA THR A 17 -14.28 -5.69 -28.84
C THR A 17 -13.02 -4.93 -28.45
N SER A 18 -12.18 -5.45 -27.55
CA SER A 18 -10.88 -4.83 -27.24
C SER A 18 -9.88 -4.91 -28.39
N ARG A 19 -9.99 -5.92 -29.27
CA ARG A 19 -9.09 -6.12 -30.42
C ARG A 19 -9.07 -4.93 -31.37
N GLN A 20 -10.19 -4.25 -31.59
CA GLN A 20 -10.20 -3.07 -32.46
C GLN A 20 -9.33 -1.95 -31.87
N GLY A 21 -9.37 -1.75 -30.54
CA GLY A 21 -8.49 -0.83 -29.85
C GLY A 21 -7.02 -1.27 -29.95
N ASP A 22 -6.74 -2.57 -29.80
CA ASP A 22 -5.38 -3.12 -29.90
C ASP A 22 -4.82 -2.94 -31.33
N GLU A 23 -5.63 -3.17 -32.36
CA GLU A 23 -5.26 -2.95 -33.76
C GLU A 23 -4.92 -1.48 -34.04
N LEU A 24 -5.74 -0.54 -33.54
CA LEU A 24 -5.47 0.90 -33.66
C LEU A 24 -4.19 1.29 -32.92
N TYR A 25 -3.99 0.78 -31.71
CA TYR A 25 -2.78 1.00 -30.92
C TYR A 25 -1.53 0.49 -31.66
N ASN A 26 -1.58 -0.71 -32.22
CA ASN A 26 -0.48 -1.30 -32.98
C ASN A 26 -0.16 -0.54 -34.27
N ARG A 27 -1.13 0.17 -34.85
CA ARG A 27 -0.95 1.08 -36.00
C ARG A 27 -0.48 2.49 -35.59
N GLY A 28 -0.22 2.73 -34.31
CA GLY A 28 0.19 4.05 -33.79
C GLY A 28 -0.93 5.08 -33.69
N LYS A 29 -2.20 4.68 -33.85
CA LYS A 29 -3.38 5.56 -33.77
C LYS A 29 -3.89 5.67 -32.34
N TYR A 30 -3.07 6.21 -31.44
CA TYR A 30 -3.30 6.18 -29.99
C TYR A 30 -4.59 6.91 -29.56
N THR A 31 -4.89 8.08 -30.13
CA THR A 31 -6.14 8.80 -29.82
C THR A 31 -7.39 7.99 -30.21
N GLU A 32 -7.41 7.37 -31.39
CA GLU A 32 -8.51 6.52 -31.85
C GLU A 32 -8.64 5.27 -30.98
N ALA A 33 -7.52 4.66 -30.59
CA ALA A 33 -7.48 3.52 -29.68
C ALA A 33 -8.06 3.90 -28.30
N LYS A 34 -7.64 5.03 -27.71
CA LYS A 34 -8.18 5.55 -26.45
C LYS A 34 -9.70 5.73 -26.51
N ASN A 35 -10.20 6.38 -27.57
CA ASN A 35 -11.64 6.58 -27.76
C ASN A 35 -12.40 5.25 -27.85
N THR A 36 -11.81 4.25 -28.51
CA THR A 36 -12.39 2.90 -28.63
C THR A 36 -12.45 2.22 -27.27
N TYR A 37 -11.34 2.17 -26.53
CA TYR A 37 -11.32 1.59 -25.17
C TYR A 37 -12.26 2.31 -24.21
N TRP A 38 -12.30 3.64 -24.26
CA TRP A 38 -13.18 4.45 -23.42
C TRP A 38 -14.66 4.16 -23.70
N LYS A 39 -15.05 4.08 -24.98
CA LYS A 39 -16.42 3.74 -25.38
C LYS A 39 -16.83 2.37 -24.86
N ILE A 40 -15.93 1.39 -24.94
CA ILE A 40 -16.19 0.03 -24.41
C ILE A 40 -16.32 0.08 -22.90
N ALA A 41 -15.39 0.71 -22.19
CA ALA A 41 -15.46 0.87 -20.74
C ALA A 41 -16.78 1.53 -20.28
N LYS A 42 -17.22 2.59 -20.96
CA LYS A 42 -18.49 3.27 -20.67
C LYS A 42 -19.72 2.41 -20.99
N SER A 43 -19.65 1.54 -22.00
CA SER A 43 -20.73 0.56 -22.26
C SER A 43 -20.90 -0.47 -21.13
N VAL A 44 -19.80 -0.82 -20.44
CA VAL A 44 -19.82 -1.74 -19.28
C VAL A 44 -20.30 -1.03 -18.01
N LEU A 45 -19.86 0.21 -17.77
CA LEU A 45 -20.10 0.92 -16.51
C LEU A 45 -21.35 1.80 -16.49
N GLY A 46 -21.83 2.19 -17.67
CA GLY A 46 -22.75 3.30 -17.82
C GLY A 46 -22.03 4.65 -17.83
N ASN A 47 -22.80 5.70 -18.13
CA ASN A 47 -22.29 7.08 -18.20
C ASN A 47 -22.28 7.78 -16.83
N ASP A 48 -22.90 7.17 -15.81
CA ASP A 48 -23.07 7.73 -14.47
C ASP A 48 -21.82 7.60 -13.59
N LEU A 49 -20.92 6.66 -13.89
CA LEU A 49 -19.66 6.51 -13.16
C LEU A 49 -18.55 7.35 -13.81
N GLU A 50 -18.00 8.29 -13.04
CA GLU A 50 -16.76 8.99 -13.38
C GLU A 50 -15.57 8.03 -13.19
N ILE A 51 -14.73 7.92 -14.23
CA ILE A 51 -13.53 7.08 -14.23
C ILE A 51 -12.35 7.90 -14.78
N PRO A 52 -11.12 7.70 -14.27
CA PRO A 52 -10.77 6.82 -13.15
C PRO A 52 -11.39 7.30 -11.82
N THR A 53 -11.79 6.36 -10.96
CA THR A 53 -12.46 6.67 -9.68
C THR A 53 -11.48 7.21 -8.63
N TYR A 54 -10.17 6.99 -8.84
CA TYR A 54 -9.12 7.44 -7.95
C TYR A 54 -8.93 8.98 -7.92
N SER A 55 -9.38 9.73 -8.93
CA SER A 55 -9.24 11.19 -8.96
C SER A 55 -10.21 11.88 -7.98
N GLY A 56 -9.77 12.03 -6.73
CA GLY A 56 -10.41 12.94 -5.76
C GLY A 56 -11.82 12.54 -5.32
N SER A 57 -12.13 11.24 -5.28
CA SER A 57 -13.46 10.77 -4.88
C SER A 57 -13.90 11.39 -3.56
N LYS A 58 -15.12 11.94 -3.56
CA LYS A 58 -15.79 12.68 -2.49
C LYS A 58 -16.05 11.82 -1.24
N GLY A 59 -15.00 11.27 -0.63
CA GLY A 59 -15.05 10.54 0.64
C GLY A 59 -15.48 9.07 0.57
N GLY A 60 -15.54 8.45 -0.61
CA GLY A 60 -16.07 7.08 -0.79
C GLY A 60 -15.11 5.92 -0.51
N GLY A 61 -13.80 6.18 -0.43
CA GLY A 61 -12.78 5.12 -0.36
C GLY A 61 -12.75 4.25 -1.63
N VAL A 62 -12.09 3.10 -1.57
CA VAL A 62 -11.86 2.19 -2.72
C VAL A 62 -13.11 1.39 -3.12
N ARG A 63 -14.19 1.40 -2.32
CA ARG A 63 -15.40 0.60 -2.58
C ARG A 63 -16.27 1.26 -3.65
N CYS A 64 -16.50 0.55 -4.75
CA CYS A 64 -17.32 0.98 -5.87
C CYS A 64 -18.39 -0.07 -6.17
N LYS A 65 -19.67 0.27 -5.94
CA LYS A 65 -20.80 -0.63 -6.17
C LYS A 65 -20.86 -1.13 -7.62
N LYS A 66 -20.59 -0.26 -8.59
CA LYS A 66 -20.53 -0.64 -10.00
C LYS A 66 -19.51 -1.75 -10.24
N TYR A 67 -18.30 -1.63 -9.69
CA TYR A 67 -17.27 -2.66 -9.85
C TYR A 67 -17.62 -3.99 -9.17
N ILE A 68 -18.35 -3.95 -8.04
CA ILE A 68 -18.86 -5.13 -7.33
C ILE A 68 -19.90 -5.86 -8.20
N ASP A 69 -20.84 -5.12 -8.79
CA ASP A 69 -22.02 -5.68 -9.47
C ASP A 69 -21.73 -6.19 -10.90
N ILE A 70 -20.59 -5.82 -11.50
CA ILE A 70 -20.20 -6.29 -12.86
C ILE A 70 -19.87 -7.78 -12.84
N ASP A 71 -20.33 -8.53 -13.84
CA ASP A 71 -19.98 -9.94 -13.98
C ASP A 71 -18.48 -10.14 -14.29
N PRO A 72 -17.90 -11.31 -13.96
CA PRO A 72 -16.46 -11.53 -14.10
C PRO A 72 -15.90 -11.32 -15.51
N PHE A 73 -16.68 -11.55 -16.58
CA PHE A 73 -16.21 -11.40 -17.96
C PHE A 73 -16.17 -9.93 -18.39
N ASN A 74 -17.24 -9.18 -18.11
CA ASN A 74 -17.23 -7.73 -18.34
C ASN A 74 -16.17 -7.03 -17.49
N ARG A 75 -15.89 -7.53 -16.28
CA ARG A 75 -14.78 -7.05 -15.46
C ARG A 75 -13.44 -7.28 -16.14
N SER A 76 -13.20 -8.47 -16.70
CA SER A 76 -11.99 -8.77 -17.46
C SER A 76 -11.80 -7.84 -18.67
N ASN A 77 -12.88 -7.56 -19.40
CA ASN A 77 -12.86 -6.60 -20.51
C ASN A 77 -12.56 -5.19 -20.07
N LEU A 78 -13.16 -4.76 -18.97
CA LEU A 78 -12.92 -3.43 -18.43
C LEU A 78 -11.44 -3.24 -18.10
N VAL A 79 -10.83 -4.23 -17.41
CA VAL A 79 -9.40 -4.21 -17.10
C VAL A 79 -8.55 -4.23 -18.39
N ALA A 80 -8.95 -4.99 -19.41
CA ALA A 80 -8.27 -4.96 -20.71
C ALA A 80 -8.32 -3.58 -21.37
N CYS A 81 -9.47 -2.90 -21.32
CA CYS A 81 -9.62 -1.53 -21.82
C CYS A 81 -8.74 -0.55 -21.04
N TYR A 82 -8.67 -0.69 -19.71
CA TYR A 82 -7.82 0.15 -18.87
C TYR A 82 -6.33 -0.08 -19.16
N ASN A 83 -5.91 -1.32 -19.38
CA ASN A 83 -4.55 -1.62 -19.86
C ASN A 83 -4.26 -0.94 -21.20
N GLY A 84 -5.23 -0.96 -22.13
CA GLY A 84 -5.13 -0.28 -23.43
C GLY A 84 -5.02 1.24 -23.31
N LEU A 85 -5.84 1.86 -22.45
CA LEU A 85 -5.78 3.29 -22.13
C LEU A 85 -4.43 3.66 -21.53
N ALA A 86 -3.97 2.92 -20.51
CA ALA A 86 -2.69 3.13 -19.87
C ALA A 86 -1.52 3.02 -20.86
N ALA A 87 -1.54 2.02 -21.74
CA ALA A 87 -0.53 1.83 -22.77
C ALA A 87 -0.50 3.00 -23.77
N CYS A 88 -1.67 3.52 -24.19
CA CYS A 88 -1.74 4.70 -25.05
C CYS A 88 -1.12 5.93 -24.37
N CYS A 89 -1.49 6.21 -23.12
CA CYS A 89 -0.94 7.32 -22.34
C CYS A 89 0.59 7.20 -22.18
N ALA A 90 1.08 6.00 -21.85
CA ALA A 90 2.52 5.75 -21.71
C ALA A 90 3.29 5.98 -23.03
N ARG A 91 2.71 5.62 -24.19
CA ARG A 91 3.31 5.90 -25.51
C ARG A 91 3.39 7.40 -25.82
N GLU A 92 2.38 8.15 -25.39
CA GLU A 92 2.33 9.61 -25.52
C GLU A 92 3.19 10.33 -24.46
N LYS A 93 3.90 9.58 -23.59
CA LYS A 93 4.67 10.08 -22.43
C LYS A 93 3.82 10.81 -21.38
N ASP A 94 2.52 10.57 -21.38
CA ASP A 94 1.62 10.98 -20.31
C ASP A 94 1.64 9.88 -19.22
N PHE A 95 2.72 9.88 -18.44
CA PHE A 95 2.95 8.85 -17.44
C PHE A 95 2.01 8.96 -16.25
N GLU A 96 1.55 10.18 -15.92
CA GLU A 96 0.58 10.41 -14.86
C GLU A 96 -0.74 9.70 -15.17
N SER A 97 -1.33 9.98 -16.34
CA SER A 97 -2.55 9.29 -16.76
C SER A 97 -2.35 7.78 -16.90
N ALA A 98 -1.18 7.33 -17.39
CA ALA A 98 -0.89 5.90 -17.49
C ALA A 98 -0.90 5.21 -16.12
N LEU A 99 -0.26 5.79 -15.11
CA LEU A 99 -0.26 5.27 -13.74
C LEU A 99 -1.64 5.34 -13.10
N MET A 100 -2.42 6.39 -13.36
CA MET A 100 -3.81 6.48 -12.89
C MET A 100 -4.66 5.32 -13.42
N TRP A 101 -4.50 4.95 -14.70
CA TRP A 101 -5.21 3.79 -15.27
C TRP A 101 -4.74 2.45 -14.70
N TYR A 102 -3.45 2.29 -14.41
CA TYR A 102 -2.96 1.08 -13.73
C TYR A 102 -3.46 0.99 -12.28
N GLU A 103 -3.57 2.10 -11.56
CA GLU A 103 -4.16 2.14 -10.23
C GLU A 103 -5.66 1.80 -10.28
N GLU A 104 -6.39 2.31 -11.28
CA GLU A 104 -7.81 1.98 -11.47
C GLU A 104 -8.05 0.48 -11.68
N ILE A 105 -7.13 -0.22 -12.35
CA ILE A 105 -7.15 -1.68 -12.47
C ILE A 105 -7.06 -2.35 -11.09
N GLU A 106 -6.19 -1.86 -10.22
CA GLU A 106 -6.09 -2.37 -8.85
C GLU A 106 -7.34 -2.03 -8.02
N VAL A 107 -7.99 -0.88 -8.25
CA VAL A 107 -9.31 -0.57 -7.65
C VAL A 107 -10.36 -1.58 -8.09
N VAL A 108 -10.45 -1.90 -9.38
CA VAL A 108 -11.37 -2.94 -9.89
C VAL A 108 -11.08 -4.28 -9.22
N TYR A 109 -9.80 -4.63 -9.07
CA TYR A 109 -9.40 -5.87 -8.42
C TYR A 109 -9.74 -5.89 -6.91
N LEU A 110 -9.49 -4.80 -6.18
CA LEU A 110 -9.87 -4.69 -4.77
C LEU A 110 -11.39 -4.81 -4.58
N ASN A 111 -12.19 -4.40 -5.57
CA ASN A 111 -13.64 -4.61 -5.51
C ASN A 111 -14.07 -6.07 -5.70
N ILE A 112 -13.25 -6.93 -6.31
CA ILE A 112 -13.46 -8.39 -6.31
C ILE A 112 -13.36 -8.93 -4.89
N TYR A 113 -12.38 -8.46 -4.12
CA TYR A 113 -12.22 -8.88 -2.74
C TYR A 113 -13.48 -8.60 -1.90
N TYR A 114 -14.17 -7.48 -2.18
CA TYR A 114 -15.42 -7.12 -1.52
C TYR A 114 -16.64 -7.93 -2.01
N THR A 115 -16.54 -8.68 -3.12
CA THR A 115 -17.59 -9.64 -3.53
C THR A 115 -17.48 -10.98 -2.80
N SER A 116 -16.44 -11.18 -1.98
CA SER A 116 -16.25 -12.43 -1.24
C SER A 116 -17.47 -12.72 -0.34
N PRO A 117 -18.02 -13.96 -0.36
CA PRO A 117 -19.15 -14.33 0.49
C PRO A 117 -18.77 -14.37 1.98
N THR A 118 -17.48 -14.44 2.29
CA THR A 118 -16.96 -14.44 3.65
C THR A 118 -16.04 -13.24 3.88
N PRO A 119 -16.01 -12.68 5.11
CA PRO A 119 -14.99 -11.70 5.48
C PRO A 119 -13.60 -12.27 5.23
N LEU A 120 -12.79 -11.52 4.52
CA LEU A 120 -11.40 -11.86 4.25
C LEU A 120 -10.51 -10.93 5.06
N TYR A 121 -9.30 -11.40 5.38
CA TYR A 121 -8.24 -10.57 5.95
C TYR A 121 -7.28 -10.10 4.86
N ASP A 122 -6.58 -8.98 5.06
CA ASP A 122 -5.65 -8.39 4.06
C ASP A 122 -4.60 -9.38 3.52
N TRP A 123 -4.27 -10.43 4.29
CA TRP A 123 -3.29 -11.46 3.92
C TRP A 123 -3.90 -12.67 3.20
N MET A 124 -5.22 -12.72 3.05
CA MET A 124 -5.91 -13.76 2.30
C MET A 124 -6.01 -13.35 0.84
N ASN A 125 -5.49 -14.20 -0.04
CA ASN A 125 -5.66 -14.01 -1.47
C ASN A 125 -7.07 -14.44 -1.87
N TYR A 126 -7.78 -13.56 -2.58
CA TYR A 126 -9.06 -13.88 -3.21
C TYR A 126 -9.00 -13.44 -4.66
N ASN A 127 -9.18 -14.40 -5.56
CA ASN A 127 -9.13 -14.21 -7.00
C ASN A 127 -10.38 -14.86 -7.62
N LEU A 128 -10.89 -14.27 -8.69
CA LEU A 128 -11.87 -14.95 -9.53
C LEU A 128 -11.17 -15.97 -10.41
N ASP A 129 -11.87 -17.05 -10.67
CA ASP A 129 -11.42 -18.15 -11.51
C ASP A 129 -11.57 -17.83 -13.00
N VAL A 130 -10.98 -16.72 -13.43
CA VAL A 130 -11.02 -16.20 -14.80
C VAL A 130 -9.59 -15.97 -15.29
N PRO A 131 -8.99 -16.90 -16.07
CA PRO A 131 -7.61 -16.79 -16.54
C PRO A 131 -7.28 -15.49 -17.26
N GLU A 132 -8.22 -14.96 -18.05
CA GLU A 132 -8.04 -13.69 -18.75
C GLU A 132 -7.88 -12.51 -17.78
N LEU A 133 -8.64 -12.48 -16.70
CA LEU A 133 -8.53 -11.43 -15.68
C LEU A 133 -7.17 -11.49 -14.98
N THR A 134 -6.66 -12.70 -14.72
CA THR A 134 -5.30 -12.88 -14.19
C THR A 134 -4.24 -12.38 -15.18
N PHE A 135 -4.37 -12.71 -16.47
CA PHE A 135 -3.47 -12.21 -17.51
C PHE A 135 -3.46 -10.68 -17.53
N GLN A 136 -4.64 -10.05 -17.54
CA GLN A 136 -4.75 -8.60 -17.59
C GLN A 136 -4.18 -7.92 -16.33
N ARG A 137 -4.39 -8.50 -15.14
CA ARG A 137 -3.80 -7.96 -13.91
C ARG A 137 -2.28 -8.11 -13.88
N VAL A 138 -1.75 -9.26 -14.27
CA VAL A 138 -0.29 -9.46 -14.35
C VAL A 138 0.28 -8.46 -15.35
N LYS A 139 -0.31 -8.29 -16.53
CA LYS A 139 0.11 -7.29 -17.52
C LYS A 139 0.15 -5.87 -16.94
N ALA A 140 -0.89 -5.48 -16.19
CA ALA A 140 -0.98 -4.17 -15.54
C ALA A 140 0.16 -3.95 -14.53
N LEU A 141 0.30 -4.86 -13.55
CA LEU A 141 1.31 -4.77 -12.50
C LEU A 141 2.74 -4.78 -13.07
N THR A 142 2.98 -5.63 -14.05
CA THR A 142 4.30 -5.78 -14.68
C THR A 142 4.67 -4.57 -15.52
N THR A 143 3.73 -4.00 -16.27
CA THR A 143 3.97 -2.79 -17.07
C THR A 143 4.08 -1.55 -16.20
N SER A 144 3.23 -1.42 -15.18
CA SER A 144 3.33 -0.35 -14.18
C SER A 144 4.66 -0.40 -13.44
N SER A 145 5.18 -1.60 -13.13
CA SER A 145 6.53 -1.74 -12.58
C SER A 145 7.58 -1.14 -13.51
N ASP A 146 7.56 -1.53 -14.79
CA ASP A 146 8.55 -1.06 -15.76
C ASP A 146 8.50 0.47 -15.90
N LEU A 147 7.29 1.04 -15.88
CA LEU A 147 7.07 2.49 -15.90
C LEU A 147 7.59 3.19 -14.62
N THR A 148 7.28 2.66 -13.44
CA THR A 148 7.78 3.22 -12.18
C THR A 148 9.30 3.12 -12.06
N LEU A 149 9.92 2.05 -12.59
CA LEU A 149 11.36 1.93 -12.68
C LEU A 149 11.97 2.98 -13.62
N GLN A 150 11.33 3.24 -14.77
CA GLN A 150 11.71 4.31 -15.69
C GLN A 150 11.68 5.68 -15.01
N LEU A 151 10.72 5.90 -14.11
CA LEU A 151 10.62 7.10 -13.27
C LEU A 151 11.57 7.08 -12.05
N GLY A 152 12.46 6.08 -11.93
CA GLY A 152 13.45 5.97 -10.86
C GLY A 152 12.90 5.45 -9.52
N ASN A 153 11.64 5.02 -9.47
CA ASN A 153 11.01 4.49 -8.25
C ASN A 153 11.21 2.97 -8.14
N THR A 154 12.43 2.58 -7.77
CA THR A 154 12.84 1.17 -7.65
C THR A 154 12.03 0.36 -6.63
N ALA A 155 11.62 0.95 -5.49
CA ALA A 155 10.82 0.24 -4.48
C ALA A 155 9.43 -0.10 -4.99
N VAL A 156 8.74 0.85 -5.63
CA VAL A 156 7.41 0.61 -6.18
C VAL A 156 7.50 -0.38 -7.34
N ALA A 157 8.51 -0.27 -8.20
CA ALA A 157 8.75 -1.24 -9.27
C ALA A 157 8.90 -2.67 -8.72
N PHE A 158 9.79 -2.87 -7.74
CA PHE A 158 9.95 -4.16 -7.08
C PHE A 158 8.64 -4.64 -6.44
N ASN A 159 7.93 -3.78 -5.71
CA ASN A 159 6.67 -4.15 -5.06
C ASN A 159 5.61 -4.62 -6.07
N LEU A 160 5.43 -3.91 -7.17
CA LEU A 160 4.45 -4.26 -8.21
C LEU A 160 4.80 -5.61 -8.86
N ARG A 161 6.09 -5.86 -9.15
CA ARG A 161 6.56 -7.16 -9.67
C ARG A 161 6.39 -8.29 -8.68
N TRP A 162 6.73 -8.05 -7.42
CA TRP A 162 6.52 -9.02 -6.35
C TRP A 162 5.04 -9.39 -6.23
N ARG A 163 4.14 -8.39 -6.24
CA ARG A 163 2.69 -8.61 -6.24
C ARG A 163 2.21 -9.39 -7.46
N ALA A 164 2.73 -9.09 -8.65
CA ALA A 164 2.39 -9.85 -9.86
C ALA A 164 2.75 -11.33 -9.73
N CYS A 165 3.92 -11.62 -9.15
CA CYS A 165 4.43 -12.97 -8.92
C CYS A 165 3.65 -13.72 -7.83
N THR A 166 3.43 -13.11 -6.66
CA THR A 166 2.74 -13.77 -5.55
C THR A 166 1.27 -14.05 -5.88
N ASN A 167 0.59 -13.12 -6.56
CA ASN A 167 -0.75 -13.37 -7.07
C ASN A 167 -0.73 -14.55 -8.05
N PHE A 168 0.20 -14.57 -9.00
CA PHE A 168 0.33 -15.62 -10.00
C PHE A 168 0.57 -17.01 -9.39
N ILE A 169 1.57 -17.16 -8.50
CA ILE A 169 1.92 -18.46 -7.89
C ILE A 169 0.76 -19.06 -7.09
N SER A 170 -0.12 -18.21 -6.54
CA SER A 170 -1.27 -18.67 -5.76
C SER A 170 -2.43 -19.21 -6.59
N MET A 171 -2.39 -19.11 -7.93
CA MET A 171 -3.49 -19.49 -8.82
C MET A 171 -3.41 -20.95 -9.30
N PRO A 172 -4.54 -21.54 -9.73
CA PRO A 172 -4.55 -22.86 -10.37
C PRO A 172 -3.78 -22.88 -11.71
N PRO A 173 -3.28 -24.05 -12.17
CA PRO A 173 -2.45 -24.17 -13.38
C PRO A 173 -3.00 -23.55 -14.67
N ARG A 174 -4.33 -23.48 -14.85
CA ARG A 174 -4.95 -22.84 -16.02
C ARG A 174 -4.69 -21.33 -16.12
N HIS A 175 -4.31 -20.68 -15.02
CA HIS A 175 -3.89 -19.28 -14.98
C HIS A 175 -2.41 -19.10 -15.35
N HIS A 176 -1.71 -20.19 -15.70
CA HIS A 176 -0.29 -20.18 -16.01
C HIS A 176 0.03 -20.41 -17.50
N PRO A 177 -0.64 -19.72 -18.45
CA PRO A 177 -0.26 -19.84 -19.84
C PRO A 177 1.18 -19.31 -20.03
N PRO A 178 1.91 -19.78 -21.06
CA PRO A 178 3.29 -19.38 -21.32
C PRO A 178 3.50 -17.86 -21.35
N THR A 179 2.52 -17.10 -21.85
CA THR A 179 2.55 -15.63 -21.89
C THR A 179 2.60 -14.99 -20.51
N VAL A 180 1.80 -15.46 -19.55
CA VAL A 180 1.82 -14.95 -18.17
C VAL A 180 3.11 -15.35 -17.44
N LYS A 181 3.60 -16.57 -17.66
CA LYS A 181 4.89 -17.02 -17.12
C LYS A 181 6.04 -16.14 -17.61
N ALA A 182 6.07 -15.82 -18.90
CA ALA A 182 7.08 -14.95 -19.48
C ALA A 182 7.03 -13.52 -18.90
N MET A 183 5.83 -12.99 -18.64
CA MET A 183 5.68 -11.69 -17.96
C MET A 183 6.21 -11.74 -16.52
N ASN A 184 5.98 -12.83 -15.79
CA ASN A 184 6.45 -13.03 -14.41
C ASN A 184 7.80 -13.77 -14.33
N SER A 185 8.81 -13.29 -15.06
CA SER A 185 10.16 -13.85 -14.96
C SER A 185 10.76 -13.68 -13.56
N ALA A 186 11.27 -14.77 -13.00
CA ALA A 186 12.00 -14.76 -11.73
C ALA A 186 13.30 -13.94 -11.83
N GLU A 187 13.93 -13.90 -13.00
CA GLU A 187 15.14 -13.12 -13.26
C GLU A 187 14.88 -11.63 -13.06
N LYS A 188 13.79 -11.10 -13.64
CA LYS A 188 13.40 -9.68 -13.46
C LYS A 188 13.12 -9.32 -12.00
N ILE A 189 12.56 -10.24 -11.23
CA ILE A 189 12.30 -10.03 -9.79
C ILE A 189 13.63 -10.01 -9.03
N ALA A 190 14.55 -10.92 -9.34
CA ALA A 190 15.87 -10.96 -8.76
C ALA A 190 16.64 -9.67 -9.05
N GLU A 191 16.68 -9.23 -10.31
CA GLU A 191 17.30 -7.96 -10.74
C GLU A 191 16.76 -6.77 -9.93
N LEU A 192 15.43 -6.66 -9.80
CA LEU A 192 14.82 -5.58 -9.01
C LEU A 192 15.08 -5.69 -7.51
N SER A 193 15.23 -6.90 -6.97
CA SER A 193 15.49 -7.12 -5.54
C SER A 193 16.91 -6.70 -5.12
N GLU A 194 17.83 -6.62 -6.07
CA GLU A 194 19.20 -6.16 -5.84
C GLU A 194 19.29 -4.62 -5.78
N LEU A 195 18.27 -3.91 -6.29
CA LEU A 195 18.22 -2.46 -6.28
C LEU A 195 17.89 -1.91 -4.89
N ARG A 196 18.57 -0.82 -4.52
CA ARG A 196 18.19 -0.02 -3.34
C ARG A 196 17.10 0.99 -3.72
N HIS A 197 16.43 1.58 -2.72
CA HIS A 197 15.47 2.66 -2.98
C HIS A 197 15.77 3.95 -2.20
N PRO A 198 15.97 5.08 -2.90
CA PRO A 198 16.37 5.14 -4.32
C PRO A 198 17.71 4.42 -4.53
N ASP A 199 17.96 3.89 -5.72
CA ASP A 199 19.23 3.20 -5.98
C ASP A 199 20.35 4.22 -6.25
N PRO A 200 21.42 4.28 -5.44
CA PRO A 200 22.50 5.25 -5.61
C PRO A 200 23.16 5.23 -7.00
N GLN A 201 23.17 4.08 -7.68
CA GLN A 201 23.76 3.95 -9.03
C GLN A 201 22.88 4.58 -10.11
N LEU A 202 21.58 4.72 -9.84
CA LEU A 202 20.61 5.32 -10.75
C LEU A 202 20.48 6.83 -10.53
N ILE A 203 20.68 7.34 -9.31
CA ILE A 203 20.50 8.77 -8.96
C ILE A 203 21.27 9.71 -9.89
N ASN A 204 22.53 9.41 -10.22
CA ASN A 204 23.34 10.28 -11.08
C ASN A 204 22.93 10.24 -12.57
N LYS A 205 22.16 9.23 -12.97
CA LYS A 205 21.67 9.03 -14.34
C LYS A 205 20.24 9.55 -14.52
N SER A 206 19.48 9.67 -13.42
CA SER A 206 18.08 10.04 -13.41
C SER A 206 17.92 11.54 -13.13
N GLY A 207 17.73 12.34 -14.18
CA GLY A 207 17.14 13.67 -14.03
C GLY A 207 15.63 13.57 -13.74
N VAL A 208 15.00 14.68 -13.37
CA VAL A 208 13.54 14.77 -13.39
C VAL A 208 13.09 14.80 -14.85
N THR A 209 12.54 13.67 -15.30
CA THR A 209 11.94 13.48 -16.63
C THR A 209 10.46 13.85 -16.65
N ASP A 210 9.80 13.79 -15.50
CA ASP A 210 8.38 14.10 -15.30
C ASP A 210 8.21 14.89 -13.99
N PRO A 211 8.14 16.24 -14.04
CA PRO A 211 8.02 17.07 -12.84
C PRO A 211 6.70 16.92 -12.07
N ALA A 212 5.66 16.34 -12.67
CA ALA A 212 4.39 16.10 -11.98
C ALA A 212 4.50 14.86 -11.06
N LEU A 213 5.27 13.86 -11.49
CA LEU A 213 5.42 12.59 -10.77
C LEU A 213 6.72 12.46 -9.98
N GLN A 214 7.75 13.24 -10.31
CA GLN A 214 9.07 13.15 -9.70
C GLN A 214 9.39 14.41 -8.92
N LEU A 215 9.87 14.23 -7.70
CA LEU A 215 10.37 15.30 -6.85
C LEU A 215 11.89 15.17 -6.72
N TYR A 216 12.60 16.28 -6.88
CA TYR A 216 14.02 16.33 -6.50
C TYR A 216 14.14 16.15 -4.99
N GLY A 217 14.80 15.07 -4.59
CA GLY A 217 15.19 14.82 -3.22
C GLY A 217 16.68 14.51 -3.16
N SER A 218 17.31 14.84 -2.04
CA SER A 218 18.69 14.43 -1.77
C SER A 218 18.74 13.67 -0.46
N TRP A 219 19.42 12.53 -0.47
CA TRP A 219 19.78 11.84 0.77
C TRP A 219 21.11 12.41 1.27
N ALA A 220 21.04 13.16 2.37
CA ALA A 220 22.23 13.61 3.07
C ALA A 220 22.42 12.76 4.33
N ARG A 221 23.60 12.16 4.47
CA ARG A 221 23.98 11.57 5.76
C ARG A 221 24.16 12.71 6.76
N VAL A 222 23.26 12.76 7.73
CA VAL A 222 23.40 13.70 8.86
C VAL A 222 24.42 13.12 9.82
N SER A 223 25.57 13.80 9.94
CA SER A 223 26.57 13.46 10.95
C SER A 223 26.18 14.11 12.27
N PHE A 224 26.18 13.31 13.34
CA PHE A 224 25.94 13.76 14.71
C PHE A 224 27.23 13.67 15.50
N LYS A 225 27.34 14.41 16.60
CA LYS A 225 28.45 14.17 17.54
C LYS A 225 28.38 12.73 18.04
N PRO A 226 29.54 12.04 18.15
CA PRO A 226 29.58 10.72 18.76
C PRO A 226 29.01 10.80 20.18
N LEU A 227 28.09 9.90 20.47
CA LEU A 227 27.30 9.93 21.69
C LEU A 227 28.15 9.65 22.93
N PRO A 228 28.02 10.43 24.01
CA PRO A 228 28.41 9.99 25.34
C PRO A 228 27.41 8.92 25.78
N GLY A 229 27.74 7.65 25.61
CA GLY A 229 26.83 6.54 25.91
C GLY A 229 25.91 6.19 24.73
N LYS A 230 26.27 5.09 24.07
CA LYS A 230 25.53 4.24 23.14
C LYS A 230 24.02 4.51 22.94
N VAL A 231 23.61 5.49 22.12
CA VAL A 231 22.41 5.27 21.28
C VAL A 231 22.79 4.19 20.29
N LEU A 232 22.36 2.97 20.58
CA LEU A 232 22.68 1.82 19.74
C LEU A 232 21.85 1.84 18.47
N ALA A 233 22.48 1.43 17.37
CA ALA A 233 21.79 1.08 16.14
C ALA A 233 20.60 0.17 16.47
N ARG A 234 19.42 0.54 15.96
CA ARG A 234 18.16 -0.11 16.32
C ARG A 234 17.16 -0.14 15.18
N SER A 235 16.35 -1.18 15.16
CA SER A 235 15.21 -1.39 14.27
C SER A 235 13.91 -1.50 15.08
N ALA A 236 12.76 -1.43 14.41
CA ALA A 236 11.44 -1.57 15.03
C ALA A 236 11.20 -0.62 16.23
N HIS A 237 11.77 0.59 16.17
CA HIS A 237 11.54 1.64 17.16
C HIS A 237 10.35 2.51 16.74
N SER A 238 9.74 3.20 17.70
CA SER A 238 8.81 4.29 17.40
C SER A 238 9.59 5.59 17.18
N ALA A 239 9.17 6.40 16.22
CA ALA A 239 9.76 7.71 15.99
C ALA A 239 8.70 8.75 15.63
N PHE A 240 8.91 9.99 16.06
CA PHE A 240 8.03 11.12 15.75
C PHE A 240 8.78 12.45 15.85
N ILE A 241 8.19 13.51 15.28
CA ILE A 241 8.70 14.88 15.38
C ILE A 241 7.68 15.75 16.12
N TRP A 242 8.13 16.58 17.06
CA TRP A 242 7.31 17.60 17.71
C TRP A 242 8.14 18.86 17.95
N LYS A 243 7.62 20.04 17.55
CA LYS A 243 8.28 21.35 17.70
C LYS A 243 9.78 21.31 17.37
N SER A 244 10.12 20.81 16.18
CA SER A 244 11.52 20.69 15.70
C SER A 244 12.42 19.79 16.55
N HIS A 245 11.86 18.86 17.31
CA HIS A 245 12.60 17.80 18.00
C HIS A 245 12.23 16.44 17.43
N PHE A 246 13.23 15.60 17.18
CA PHE A 246 13.06 14.23 16.72
C PHE A 246 13.21 13.27 17.89
N TYR A 247 12.22 12.40 18.07
CA TYR A 247 12.15 11.45 19.17
C TYR A 247 12.27 10.02 18.66
N ILE A 248 12.94 9.17 19.43
CA ILE A 248 13.05 7.73 19.19
C ILE A 248 12.77 6.98 20.49
N ALA A 249 11.88 5.99 20.46
CA ALA A 249 11.52 5.17 21.60
C ALA A 249 11.64 3.67 21.30
N GLY A 250 12.22 2.91 22.23
CA GLY A 250 12.26 1.45 22.16
C GLY A 250 13.06 0.90 20.97
N GLY A 251 12.62 -0.25 20.44
CA GLY A 251 13.28 -0.98 19.36
C GLY A 251 14.24 -2.07 19.81
N ARG A 252 15.02 -2.61 18.88
CA ARG A 252 16.03 -3.66 19.13
C ARG A 252 17.26 -3.50 18.26
N LYS A 253 18.41 -3.96 18.73
CA LYS A 253 19.64 -4.00 17.91
C LYS A 253 19.53 -5.00 16.77
N ASP A 254 19.21 -6.25 17.11
CA ASP A 254 19.05 -7.36 16.19
C ASP A 254 17.84 -8.23 16.61
N SER A 255 17.65 -9.37 15.93
CA SER A 255 16.53 -10.29 16.21
C SER A 255 16.53 -10.86 17.63
N PHE A 256 17.69 -10.95 18.28
CA PHE A 256 17.90 -11.51 19.61
C PHE A 256 18.04 -10.44 20.70
N GLY A 257 18.15 -9.17 20.32
CA GLY A 257 18.19 -8.02 21.22
C GLY A 257 19.54 -7.31 21.23
N PRO A 258 19.87 -6.52 22.27
CA PRO A 258 18.98 -6.14 23.38
C PRO A 258 17.71 -5.43 22.89
N PHE A 259 16.64 -5.54 23.69
CA PHE A 259 15.36 -4.88 23.47
C PHE A 259 15.30 -3.61 24.31
N TYR A 260 15.24 -2.46 23.66
CA TYR A 260 15.27 -1.17 24.32
C TYR A 260 13.90 -0.76 24.83
N ARG A 261 13.90 0.06 25.88
CA ARG A 261 12.72 0.72 26.47
C ARG A 261 13.01 2.18 26.82
N ASP A 262 14.13 2.67 26.32
CA ASP A 262 14.59 4.05 26.46
C ASP A 262 13.81 4.98 25.52
N LEU A 263 13.92 6.27 25.80
CA LEU A 263 13.40 7.34 24.97
C LEU A 263 14.51 8.36 24.76
N TRP A 264 14.70 8.81 23.52
CA TRP A 264 15.74 9.75 23.14
C TRP A 264 15.14 10.92 22.36
N CYS A 265 15.74 12.09 22.52
CA CYS A 265 15.35 13.33 21.86
C CYS A 265 16.55 13.98 21.18
N LEU A 266 16.34 14.53 19.99
CA LEU A 266 17.32 15.27 19.20
C LEU A 266 16.71 16.60 18.75
N ASP A 267 17.35 17.72 19.10
CA ASP A 267 16.95 19.04 18.63
C ASP A 267 17.37 19.25 17.16
N LEU A 268 16.40 19.44 16.27
CA LEU A 268 16.63 19.63 14.84
C LEU A 268 16.94 21.09 14.46
N THR A 269 16.71 22.05 15.36
CA THR A 269 17.00 23.47 15.12
C THR A 269 18.50 23.75 15.11
N GLN A 270 19.27 22.90 15.80
CA GLN A 270 20.72 22.98 15.83
C GLN A 270 21.34 22.57 14.50
N LYS A 271 22.53 23.13 14.21
CA LYS A 271 23.33 22.73 13.04
C LYS A 271 23.62 21.23 13.12
N PRO A 272 23.55 20.47 12.01
CA PRO A 272 23.79 19.03 12.00
C PRO A 272 24.99 18.57 12.83
N SER A 273 26.14 19.23 12.68
CA SER A 273 27.39 18.92 13.37
C SER A 273 27.39 19.21 14.88
N SER A 274 26.45 19.99 15.38
CA SER A 274 26.33 20.34 16.80
C SER A 274 25.20 19.59 17.51
N ARG A 275 24.38 18.83 16.79
CA ARG A 275 23.24 18.10 17.36
C ARG A 275 23.73 17.01 18.32
N GLU A 276 23.12 16.98 19.49
CA GLU A 276 23.38 16.00 20.55
C GLU A 276 22.07 15.32 20.95
N TRP A 277 22.14 14.00 21.11
CA TRP A 277 21.02 13.26 21.64
C TRP A 277 20.95 13.41 23.15
N ARG A 278 19.75 13.59 23.66
CA ARG A 278 19.46 13.63 25.09
C ARG A 278 18.56 12.46 25.44
N GLN A 279 18.98 11.68 26.44
CA GLN A 279 18.13 10.62 26.98
C GLN A 279 17.01 11.26 27.80
N LEU A 280 15.80 10.76 27.59
CA LEU A 280 14.59 11.09 28.33
C LEU A 280 14.26 9.93 29.30
N PRO A 281 13.33 10.12 30.25
CA PRO A 281 12.94 9.04 31.15
C PRO A 281 12.50 7.79 30.40
N ASP A 282 13.06 6.65 30.81
CA ASP A 282 12.72 5.33 30.26
C ASP A 282 11.23 5.02 30.45
N TYR A 283 10.68 4.18 29.58
CA TYR A 283 9.28 3.78 29.65
C TYR A 283 9.01 2.96 30.93
N PRO A 284 8.15 3.44 31.85
CA PRO A 284 8.12 2.97 33.25
C PRO A 284 7.42 1.63 33.44
N ILE A 285 6.66 1.17 32.43
CA ILE A 285 5.94 -0.10 32.55
C ILE A 285 6.93 -1.26 32.39
N PRO A 286 6.94 -2.27 33.26
CA PRO A 286 7.82 -3.43 33.10
C PRO A 286 7.53 -4.22 31.81
N LYS A 287 8.58 -4.81 31.21
CA LYS A 287 8.46 -5.70 30.04
C LYS A 287 7.49 -6.86 30.27
N SER A 288 7.39 -7.38 31.48
CA SER A 288 6.45 -8.45 31.86
C SER A 288 4.98 -8.03 31.74
N VAL A 289 4.68 -6.72 31.79
CA VAL A 289 3.32 -6.20 31.76
C VAL A 289 2.91 -5.75 30.36
N SER A 290 3.75 -4.97 29.69
CA SER A 290 3.44 -4.39 28.36
C SER A 290 3.98 -5.20 27.20
N GLY A 291 4.89 -6.15 27.43
CA GLY A 291 5.67 -6.78 26.37
C GLY A 291 6.86 -5.94 25.90
N MET A 292 7.46 -6.34 24.77
CA MET A 292 8.61 -5.68 24.15
C MET A 292 8.17 -4.43 23.38
N PHE A 293 8.89 -3.32 23.54
CA PHE A 293 8.62 -2.05 22.86
C PHE A 293 9.14 -2.12 21.42
N LEU A 294 8.49 -2.94 20.59
CA LEU A 294 8.85 -3.18 19.19
C LEU A 294 7.67 -2.81 18.30
N SER A 295 7.93 -1.99 17.28
CA SER A 295 6.97 -1.59 16.26
C SER A 295 5.68 -0.96 16.80
N TRP A 296 5.68 -0.55 18.08
CA TRP A 296 4.56 0.20 18.64
C TRP A 296 4.47 1.56 17.95
N ASN A 297 3.27 2.12 17.91
CA ASN A 297 3.05 3.42 17.30
C ASN A 297 2.95 4.47 18.40
N MET A 298 3.68 5.58 18.22
CA MET A 298 3.50 6.78 19.03
C MET A 298 2.92 7.88 18.15
N ILE A 299 1.77 8.42 18.53
CA ILE A 299 1.11 9.51 17.80
C ILE A 299 1.11 10.75 18.68
N VAL A 300 1.56 11.86 18.09
CA VAL A 300 1.56 13.16 18.77
C VAL A 300 0.18 13.78 18.62
N TYR A 301 -0.44 14.15 19.74
CA TYR A 301 -1.64 14.97 19.78
C TYR A 301 -1.47 16.03 20.88
N GLU A 302 -1.60 17.29 20.48
CA GLU A 302 -1.28 18.47 21.30
C GLU A 302 0.16 18.41 21.87
N ASN A 303 0.28 18.30 23.19
CA ASN A 303 1.54 18.30 23.94
C ASN A 303 1.91 16.89 24.45
N LYS A 304 1.31 15.82 23.90
CA LYS A 304 1.51 14.44 24.35
C LYS A 304 1.79 13.51 23.18
N ALA A 305 2.73 12.58 23.37
CA ALA A 305 2.96 11.48 22.46
C ALA A 305 2.33 10.20 23.04
N TYR A 306 1.21 9.78 22.48
CA TYR A 306 0.42 8.65 22.95
C TYR A 306 0.99 7.35 22.40
N LEU A 307 1.32 6.42 23.30
CA LEU A 307 1.87 5.10 22.98
C LEU A 307 0.76 4.06 22.90
N PHE A 308 0.58 3.52 21.70
CA PHE A 308 -0.44 2.55 21.43
C PHE A 308 0.14 1.13 21.55
N THR A 309 -0.26 0.40 22.59
CA THR A 309 0.16 -0.99 22.85
C THR A 309 -1.00 -2.00 22.81
N GLY A 310 -2.23 -1.53 22.54
CA GLY A 310 -3.44 -2.35 22.52
C GLY A 310 -4.00 -2.76 23.87
N ARG A 311 -3.53 -2.16 24.96
CA ARG A 311 -4.08 -2.34 26.30
C ARG A 311 -5.29 -1.42 26.48
N LYS A 312 -6.17 -1.73 27.45
CA LYS A 312 -7.28 -0.85 27.91
C LYS A 312 -6.81 0.49 28.51
N VAL A 313 -5.53 0.82 28.39
CA VAL A 313 -4.86 1.98 28.94
C VAL A 313 -3.89 2.43 27.87
N ILE A 314 -3.93 3.71 27.54
CA ILE A 314 -2.94 4.36 26.69
C ILE A 314 -1.95 5.06 27.61
N ASP A 315 -0.68 4.70 27.52
CA ASP A 315 0.38 5.51 28.13
C ASP A 315 0.70 6.66 27.19
N TYR A 316 1.18 7.76 27.74
CA TYR A 316 1.63 8.89 26.95
C TYR A 316 2.91 9.46 27.56
N PHE A 317 3.74 10.04 26.71
CA PHE A 317 4.84 10.89 27.15
C PHE A 317 4.40 12.35 26.99
N ASP A 318 4.31 13.07 28.10
CA ASP A 318 4.01 14.50 28.08
C ASP A 318 5.25 15.26 27.63
N LEU A 319 5.17 15.91 26.47
CA LEU A 319 6.30 16.51 25.77
C LEU A 319 6.74 17.85 26.38
N VAL A 320 5.92 18.42 27.28
CA VAL A 320 6.24 19.68 27.98
C VAL A 320 6.90 19.38 29.33
N THR A 321 6.35 18.42 30.07
CA THR A 321 6.86 18.05 31.40
C THR A 321 7.91 16.94 31.36
N GLU A 322 8.08 16.30 30.21
CA GLU A 322 8.97 15.16 29.96
C GLU A 322 8.70 13.97 30.89
N LYS A 323 7.43 13.71 31.18
CA LYS A 323 6.99 12.66 32.09
C LYS A 323 6.05 11.69 31.40
N TRP A 324 6.19 10.41 31.74
CA TRP A 324 5.21 9.40 31.38
C TRP A 324 3.94 9.56 32.22
N GLY A 325 2.80 9.44 31.55
CA GLY A 325 1.48 9.36 32.17
C GLY A 325 0.66 8.22 31.56
N ARG A 326 -0.54 8.02 32.09
CA ARG A 326 -1.49 7.01 31.60
C ARG A 326 -2.89 7.56 31.60
N THR A 327 -3.67 7.17 30.60
CA THR A 327 -5.09 7.46 30.51
C THR A 327 -5.84 6.15 30.30
N PRO A 328 -6.81 5.79 31.14
CA PRO A 328 -7.66 4.63 30.89
C PRO A 328 -8.47 4.88 29.61
N THR A 329 -8.68 3.83 28.82
CA THR A 329 -9.51 3.90 27.63
C THR A 329 -10.67 2.93 27.73
N THR A 330 -11.81 3.36 27.24
CA THR A 330 -12.99 2.51 27.06
C THR A 330 -13.11 2.09 25.60
N PHE A 331 -13.69 0.91 25.38
CA PHE A 331 -14.14 0.49 24.06
C PHE A 331 -15.66 0.39 24.08
N SER A 332 -16.29 0.98 23.08
CA SER A 332 -17.73 0.88 22.87
C SER A 332 -17.93 0.33 21.46
N PRO A 333 -18.39 -0.92 21.31
CA PRO A 333 -18.53 -1.53 20.00
C PRO A 333 -19.55 -0.74 19.16
N THR A 334 -19.23 -0.53 17.89
CA THR A 334 -20.15 0.02 16.90
C THR A 334 -21.14 -1.05 16.42
N ALA A 335 -22.18 -0.63 15.69
CA ALA A 335 -23.12 -1.57 15.06
C ALA A 335 -22.41 -2.57 14.12
N ASP A 336 -21.35 -2.13 13.44
CA ASP A 336 -20.53 -2.99 12.59
C ASP A 336 -19.70 -4.00 13.39
N ASP A 337 -19.13 -3.57 14.52
CA ASP A 337 -18.39 -4.44 15.43
C ASP A 337 -19.31 -5.55 15.98
N LEU A 338 -20.50 -5.17 16.44
CA LEU A 338 -21.52 -6.12 16.92
C LEU A 338 -21.91 -7.12 15.82
N ARG A 339 -22.06 -6.66 14.58
CA ARG A 339 -22.42 -7.49 13.42
C ARG A 339 -21.36 -8.56 13.09
N VAL A 340 -20.08 -8.29 13.35
CA VAL A 340 -19.00 -9.26 13.17
C VAL A 340 -18.73 -10.10 14.42
N GLY A 341 -19.61 -10.04 15.43
CA GLY A 341 -19.56 -10.88 16.61
C GLY A 341 -18.65 -10.36 17.74
N LEU A 342 -18.27 -9.08 17.74
CA LEU A 342 -17.63 -8.47 18.90
C LEU A 342 -18.65 -8.28 20.02
N THR A 343 -18.70 -9.23 20.96
CA THR A 343 -19.65 -9.22 22.08
C THR A 343 -19.05 -8.49 23.28
N GLY A 344 -19.27 -7.18 23.37
CA GLY A 344 -18.86 -6.35 24.51
C GLY A 344 -17.35 -6.23 24.71
N ASP A 345 -16.98 -5.60 25.84
CA ASP A 345 -15.63 -5.44 26.41
C ASP A 345 -14.47 -5.16 25.43
N TRP A 346 -13.23 -5.11 25.91
CA TRP A 346 -12.09 -4.76 25.05
C TRP A 346 -11.83 -5.86 24.02
N PRO A 347 -11.65 -5.54 22.72
CA PRO A 347 -11.60 -6.53 21.65
C PRO A 347 -10.38 -7.47 21.71
N TYR A 348 -9.35 -7.10 22.48
CA TYR A 348 -8.11 -7.85 22.57
C TYR A 348 -8.09 -8.73 23.82
N ARG A 349 -8.01 -10.06 23.62
CA ARG A 349 -7.86 -11.05 24.69
C ARG A 349 -6.43 -10.99 25.24
N GLY A 350 -6.18 -10.10 26.20
CA GLY A 350 -4.91 -10.03 26.93
C GLY A 350 -4.35 -8.62 27.10
N SER A 351 -3.21 -8.51 27.78
CA SER A 351 -2.51 -7.25 28.04
C SER A 351 -1.40 -6.92 27.02
N ILE A 352 -1.19 -7.76 26.01
CA ILE A 352 -0.08 -7.59 25.06
C ILE A 352 -0.61 -7.82 23.63
N LEU A 353 -0.56 -6.78 22.79
CA LEU A 353 -0.67 -6.95 21.35
C LEU A 353 0.69 -7.31 20.76
N ALA A 354 0.74 -8.43 20.04
CA ALA A 354 1.76 -8.64 19.03
C ALA A 354 1.32 -7.96 17.72
N ASP A 355 2.29 -7.44 16.97
CA ASP A 355 2.25 -6.48 15.85
C ASP A 355 1.15 -6.56 14.77
N ARG A 356 0.29 -7.58 14.74
CA ARG A 356 -0.56 -7.88 13.56
C ARG A 356 -2.02 -7.43 13.65
N LEU A 357 -2.46 -6.79 14.73
CA LEU A 357 -3.89 -6.47 14.98
C LEU A 357 -4.28 -4.99 14.86
N TRP A 358 -3.36 -4.12 14.42
CA TRP A 358 -3.56 -2.66 14.44
C TRP A 358 -4.50 -2.11 13.37
N LYS A 359 -4.72 -2.82 12.26
CA LYS A 359 -5.36 -2.23 11.07
C LYS A 359 -6.87 -1.98 11.18
N THR A 360 -7.56 -2.46 12.22
CA THR A 360 -9.04 -2.45 12.27
C THR A 360 -9.67 -1.64 13.41
N ALA A 361 -8.91 -1.17 14.42
CA ALA A 361 -9.51 -0.44 15.54
C ALA A 361 -9.53 1.09 15.29
N ARG A 362 -10.72 1.64 15.01
CA ARG A 362 -10.96 3.09 15.06
C ARG A 362 -11.23 3.51 16.51
N PHE A 363 -10.28 4.17 17.16
CA PHE A 363 -10.52 4.80 18.46
C PHE A 363 -11.26 6.14 18.27
N ARG A 364 -12.41 6.32 18.93
CA ARG A 364 -13.10 7.61 19.06
C ARG A 364 -13.15 8.00 20.53
N GLY A 365 -12.86 9.26 20.83
CA GLY A 365 -13.03 9.86 22.15
C GLY A 365 -11.71 10.22 22.84
N MET A 366 -11.25 11.44 22.63
CA MET A 366 -10.54 12.20 23.66
C MET A 366 -11.39 13.46 23.84
N SER A 367 -12.19 13.48 24.89
CA SER A 367 -12.89 14.68 25.39
C SER A 367 -12.12 15.24 26.57
#